data_AF-A0A220MR47-F1
#
_entry.id   AF-A0A220MR47-F1
#
_cell.length_a   1.000
_cell.length_b   1.000
_cell.length_c   1.000
_cell.angle_alpha   90.00
_cell.angle_beta   90.00
_cell.angle_gamma   90.00
#
_symmetry.space_group_name_H-M   'P 1'
#
loop_
_entity.id
_entity.type
_entity.pdbx_description
1 polymer ?
#
loop_
_entity_poly.entity_id
_entity_poly.type
_entity_poly.pdbx_seq_one_letter_code
_entity_poly.pdbx_strand_id
1 'polypeptide(L)'
;MYLVDLAAATGLCTRTIGLAEANKLKVSPPSLRRLSKVLGVSVAFLGCFEKLPESSLGERIKARLYYGYTKKEFVTLLEISERTLYEWEHDRKIPPEEQRVIIERYLDILM
;
A
#
# COMPACT_ATOMS: atom_id res chain seq x y z
N MET A 1 -17.47 -0.02 18.14
CA MET A 1 -17.19 -1.34 17.54
C MET A 1 -16.18 -2.03 18.43
N TYR A 2 -16.44 -3.25 18.91
CA TYR A 2 -15.45 -3.98 19.70
C TYR A 2 -14.45 -4.71 18.79
N LEU A 3 -13.28 -5.03 19.35
CA LEU A 3 -12.19 -5.71 18.66
C LEU A 3 -12.62 -7.10 18.14
N VAL A 4 -13.55 -7.74 18.86
CA VAL A 4 -14.15 -9.03 18.51
C VAL A 4 -15.06 -8.90 17.28
N ASP A 5 -15.88 -7.85 17.23
CA ASP A 5 -16.76 -7.56 16.08
C ASP A 5 -15.92 -7.26 14.83
N LEU A 6 -14.81 -6.53 15.00
CA LEU A 6 -13.89 -6.18 13.91
C LEU A 6 -13.15 -7.40 13.37
N ALA A 7 -12.69 -8.28 14.27
CA ALA A 7 -12.09 -9.55 13.89
C ALA A 7 -13.07 -10.42 13.08
N ALA A 8 -14.33 -10.53 13.54
CA ALA A 8 -15.36 -11.29 12.85
C ALA A 8 -15.67 -10.71 11.45
N ALA A 9 -15.77 -9.39 11.33
CA ALA A 9 -16.08 -8.72 10.06
C ALA A 9 -14.91 -8.76 9.05
N THR A 10 -13.66 -8.77 9.53
CA THR A 10 -12.47 -8.74 8.65
C THR A 10 -11.87 -10.12 8.38
N GLY A 11 -12.28 -11.14 9.16
CA GLY A 11 -11.66 -12.46 9.16
C GLY A 11 -10.23 -12.47 9.73
N LEU A 12 -9.82 -11.41 10.43
CA LEU A 12 -8.51 -11.33 11.09
C LEU A 12 -8.61 -11.80 12.54
N CYS A 13 -7.50 -12.29 13.09
CA CYS A 13 -7.45 -12.64 14.51
C CYS A 13 -7.48 -11.37 15.38
N THR A 14 -8.26 -11.40 16.47
CA THR A 14 -8.30 -10.33 17.48
C THR A 14 -6.91 -9.97 18.00
N ARG A 15 -6.04 -10.97 18.20
CA ARG A 15 -4.65 -10.75 18.61
C ARG A 15 -3.87 -9.95 17.57
N THR A 16 -4.05 -10.24 16.29
CA THR A 16 -3.38 -9.53 15.19
C THR A 16 -3.80 -8.06 15.17
N ILE A 17 -5.10 -7.79 15.32
CA ILE A 17 -5.64 -6.43 15.38
C ILE A 17 -5.12 -5.70 16.61
N GLY A 18 -5.16 -6.31 17.80
CA GLY A 18 -4.65 -5.69 19.03
C GLY A 18 -3.14 -5.42 19.00
N LEU A 19 -2.35 -6.30 18.36
CA LEU A 19 -0.91 -6.04 18.14
C LEU A 19 -0.67 -4.91 17.14
N ALA A 20 -1.53 -4.78 16.13
CA ALA A 20 -1.47 -3.68 15.17
C ALA A 20 -1.82 -2.34 15.84
N GLU A 21 -2.87 -2.29 16.67
CA GLU A 21 -3.24 -1.11 17.47
C GLU A 21 -2.11 -0.70 18.43
N ALA A 22 -1.44 -1.68 19.05
CA ALA A 22 -0.28 -1.45 19.91
C ALA A 22 1.00 -1.07 19.14
N ASN A 23 0.93 -0.91 17.82
CA ASN A 23 2.06 -0.64 16.93
C ASN A 23 3.20 -1.67 17.03
N LYS A 24 2.87 -2.91 17.45
CA LYS A 24 3.80 -4.04 17.59
C LYS A 24 3.86 -4.91 16.34
N LEU A 25 2.91 -4.76 15.42
CA LEU A 25 2.81 -5.52 14.19
C LEU A 25 2.44 -4.61 13.02
N LYS A 26 3.23 -4.65 11.94
CA LYS A 26 2.86 -4.01 10.68
C LYS A 26 1.90 -4.90 9.91
N VAL A 27 0.68 -4.41 9.69
CA VAL A 27 -0.37 -5.12 8.95
C VAL A 27 -0.05 -5.10 7.45
N SER A 28 -0.27 -6.22 6.77
CA SER A 28 -0.04 -6.30 5.32
C SER A 28 -1.08 -5.49 4.53
N PRO A 29 -0.74 -4.96 3.34
CA PRO A 29 -1.67 -4.16 2.53
C PRO A 29 -3.02 -4.84 2.21
N PRO A 30 -3.10 -6.15 1.93
CA PRO A 30 -4.39 -6.84 1.74
C PRO A 30 -5.28 -6.82 2.99
N SER A 31 -4.67 -6.99 4.17
CA SER A 31 -5.37 -6.93 5.45
C SER A 31 -5.81 -5.50 5.78
N LEU A 32 -4.98 -4.50 5.46
CA LEU A 32 -5.36 -3.08 5.57
C LEU A 32 -6.54 -2.73 4.66
N ARG A 33 -6.63 -3.29 3.44
CA ARG A 33 -7.81 -3.09 2.57
C ARG A 33 -9.09 -3.65 3.19
N ARG A 34 -9.03 -4.82 3.84
CA ARG A 34 -10.19 -5.39 4.54
C ARG A 34 -10.60 -4.52 5.72
N LEU A 35 -9.63 -4.08 6.53
CA LEU A 35 -9.87 -3.19 7.66
C LEU A 35 -10.47 -1.85 7.20
N SER A 36 -9.90 -1.24 6.15
CA SER A 36 -10.39 -0.01 5.53
C SER A 36 -11.85 -0.12 5.10
N LYS A 37 -12.23 -1.22 4.43
CA LYS A 37 -13.60 -1.46 3.99
C LYS A 37 -14.59 -1.58 5.15
N VAL A 38 -14.20 -2.24 6.25
CA VAL A 38 -15.06 -2.46 7.42
C VAL A 38 -15.18 -1.21 8.28
N LEU A 39 -14.07 -0.49 8.47
CA LEU A 39 -14.00 0.71 9.29
C LEU A 39 -14.46 1.98 8.55
N GLY A 40 -14.59 1.93 7.23
CA GLY A 40 -14.96 3.08 6.40
C GLY A 40 -13.88 4.16 6.32
N VAL A 41 -12.63 3.83 6.69
CA VAL A 41 -11.49 4.75 6.66
C VAL A 41 -10.54 4.41 5.51
N SER A 42 -9.73 5.36 5.06
CA SER A 42 -8.77 5.12 3.98
C SER A 42 -7.65 4.16 4.39
N VAL A 43 -7.13 3.39 3.43
CA VAL A 43 -5.95 2.52 3.65
C VAL A 43 -4.73 3.35 4.03
N ALA A 44 -4.62 4.57 3.46
CA ALA A 44 -3.63 5.57 3.81
C ALA A 44 -3.56 5.85 5.31
N PHE A 45 -4.72 6.11 5.90
CA PHE A 45 -4.86 6.41 7.34
C PHE A 45 -4.46 5.21 8.20
N LEU A 46 -4.96 4.01 7.88
CA LEU A 46 -4.66 2.80 8.65
C LEU A 46 -3.20 2.35 8.56
N GLY A 47 -2.56 2.60 7.41
CA GLY A 47 -1.15 2.27 7.18
C GLY A 47 -0.17 3.34 7.67
N CYS A 48 -0.66 4.47 8.20
CA CYS A 48 0.12 5.67 8.50
C CYS A 48 0.94 6.15 7.29
N PHE A 49 0.38 6.01 6.09
CA PHE A 49 1.04 6.35 4.84
C PHE A 49 1.01 7.85 4.55
N GLU A 50 0.25 8.65 5.30
CA GLU A 50 0.05 10.10 5.12
C GLU A 50 1.34 10.95 5.06
N LYS A 51 2.47 10.41 5.53
CA LYS A 51 3.78 11.07 5.54
C LYS A 51 4.81 10.37 4.66
N LEU A 52 4.37 9.64 3.62
CA LEU A 52 5.31 9.08 2.67
C LEU A 52 6.01 10.24 1.94
N PRO A 53 7.35 10.30 1.94
CA PRO A 53 8.06 11.27 1.12
C PRO A 53 7.78 10.95 -0.36
N GLU A 54 7.66 11.99 -1.18
CA GLU A 54 7.40 11.90 -2.63
C GLU A 54 8.51 12.59 -3.45
N SER A 55 9.65 12.83 -2.83
CA SER A 55 10.78 13.55 -3.43
C SER A 55 11.46 12.76 -4.55
N SER A 56 11.55 11.44 -4.42
CA SER A 56 12.16 10.57 -5.44
C SER A 56 11.14 9.81 -6.29
N LEU A 57 11.56 9.34 -7.46
CA LEU A 57 10.73 8.51 -8.34
C LEU A 57 10.40 7.18 -7.65
N GLY A 58 11.38 6.57 -6.97
CA GLY A 58 11.18 5.38 -6.16
C GLY A 58 10.21 5.59 -4.99
N GLU A 59 10.22 6.78 -4.41
CA GLU A 59 9.28 7.23 -3.38
C GLU A 59 7.85 7.39 -3.92
N ARG A 60 7.68 8.04 -5.09
CA ARG A 60 6.39 8.10 -5.79
C ARG A 60 5.85 6.71 -6.12
N ILE A 61 6.69 5.76 -6.49
CA ILE A 61 6.27 4.37 -6.73
C ILE A 61 5.83 3.67 -5.43
N LYS A 62 6.35 4.05 -4.27
CA LYS A 62 5.89 3.57 -2.95
C LYS A 62 4.53 4.16 -2.57
N ALA A 63 4.15 5.32 -3.12
CA ALA A 63 2.83 5.91 -2.94
C ALA A 63 1.68 4.97 -3.37
N ARG A 64 1.95 3.92 -4.16
CA ARG A 64 0.98 2.83 -4.40
C ARG A 64 0.39 2.22 -3.11
N LEU A 65 1.09 2.33 -1.98
CA LEU A 65 0.63 1.87 -0.67
C LEU A 65 -0.59 2.65 -0.16
N TYR A 66 -0.78 3.91 -0.58
CA TYR A 66 -1.97 4.70 -0.25
C TYR A 66 -3.27 3.99 -0.66
N TYR A 67 -3.22 3.27 -1.78
CA TYR A 67 -4.34 2.49 -2.31
C TYR A 67 -4.38 1.04 -1.81
N GLY A 68 -3.38 0.62 -1.03
CA GLY A 68 -3.26 -0.75 -0.55
C GLY A 68 -2.77 -1.76 -1.58
N TYR A 69 -2.13 -1.31 -2.67
CA TYR A 69 -1.52 -2.21 -3.65
C TYR A 69 -0.27 -2.88 -3.08
N THR A 70 -0.20 -4.20 -3.26
CA THR A 70 1.03 -4.96 -2.99
C THR A 70 2.02 -4.84 -4.16
N LYS A 71 3.28 -5.21 -3.92
CA LYS A 71 4.29 -5.31 -5.00
C LYS A 71 3.79 -6.19 -6.14
N LYS A 72 3.21 -7.35 -5.81
CA LYS A 72 2.70 -8.32 -6.79
C LYS A 72 1.61 -7.73 -7.66
N GLU A 73 0.59 -7.13 -7.05
CA GLU A 73 -0.51 -6.52 -7.79
C GLU A 73 -0.03 -5.38 -8.70
N PHE A 74 0.90 -4.57 -8.21
CA PHE A 74 1.44 -3.45 -8.97
C PHE A 74 2.32 -3.91 -10.15
N VAL A 75 3.08 -4.97 -9.95
CA VAL A 75 3.90 -5.60 -10.99
C VAL A 75 3.03 -6.24 -12.07
N THR A 76 1.95 -6.93 -11.68
CA THR A 76 0.97 -7.47 -12.64
C THR A 76 0.27 -6.37 -13.43
N LEU A 77 -0.06 -5.26 -12.78
CA LEU A 77 -0.72 -4.12 -13.42
C LEU A 77 0.18 -3.38 -14.41
N LEU A 78 1.49 -3.34 -14.15
CA LEU A 78 2.50 -2.75 -15.04
C LEU A 78 3.12 -3.76 -16.01
N GLU A 79 2.76 -5.04 -15.92
CA GLU A 79 3.35 -6.15 -16.70
C GLU A 79 4.89 -6.21 -16.63
N ILE A 80 5.47 -5.85 -15.48
CA ILE A 80 6.92 -5.86 -15.24
C ILE A 80 7.34 -7.06 -14.36
N SER A 81 8.61 -7.10 -13.96
CA SER A 81 9.10 -8.05 -12.96
C SER A 81 9.17 -7.41 -11.56
N GLU A 82 9.03 -8.21 -10.49
CA GLU A 82 9.20 -7.73 -9.11
C GLU A 82 10.59 -7.14 -8.86
N ARG A 83 11.62 -7.67 -9.55
CA ARG A 83 12.99 -7.16 -9.49
C ARG A 83 13.07 -5.75 -10.07
N THR A 84 12.45 -5.53 -11.23
CA THR A 84 12.42 -4.22 -11.88
C THR A 84 11.75 -3.19 -10.96
N LEU A 85 10.62 -3.54 -10.36
CA LEU A 85 9.94 -2.68 -9.39
C LEU A 85 10.85 -2.36 -8.19
N TYR A 86 11.54 -3.36 -7.64
CA TYR A 86 12.47 -3.16 -6.53
C TYR A 86 13.61 -2.21 -6.89
N GLU A 87 14.19 -2.34 -8.09
CA GLU A 87 15.27 -1.45 -8.56
C GLU A 87 14.79 0.00 -8.69
N TRP A 88 13.56 0.21 -9.13
CA TRP A 88 12.96 1.55 -9.22
C TRP A 88 12.64 2.14 -7.85
N GLU A 89 12.13 1.35 -6.91
CA GLU A 89 11.85 1.79 -5.52
C GLU A 89 13.08 2.24 -4.73
N HIS A 90 14.26 1.79 -5.15
CA HIS A 90 15.56 2.12 -4.54
C HIS A 90 16.36 3.11 -5.39
N ASP A 91 15.74 3.71 -6.41
CA ASP A 91 16.37 4.65 -7.34
C ASP A 91 17.65 4.08 -7.99
N ARG A 92 17.77 2.74 -8.09
CA ARG A 92 18.92 2.07 -8.73
C ARG A 92 18.83 2.10 -10.25
N LYS A 93 17.61 2.20 -10.77
CA LYS A 93 17.32 2.22 -12.19
C LYS A 93 16.16 3.17 -12.45
N ILE A 94 16.25 3.92 -13.54
CA ILE A 94 15.21 4.84 -13.97
C ILE A 94 14.22 4.06 -14.85
N PRO A 95 12.90 4.13 -14.59
CA PRO A 95 11.90 3.55 -15.46
C PRO A 95 11.94 4.18 -16.86
N PRO A 96 11.69 3.42 -17.94
CA PRO A 96 11.50 3.98 -19.27
C PRO A 96 10.27 4.90 -19.31
N GLU A 97 10.21 5.79 -20.30
CA GLU A 97 9.17 6.82 -20.39
C GLU A 97 7.75 6.24 -20.45
N GLU A 98 7.56 5.11 -21.14
CA GLU A 98 6.25 4.44 -21.24
C GLU A 98 5.70 4.04 -19.86
N GLN A 99 6.52 3.38 -19.03
CA GLN A 99 6.11 2.96 -17.70
C GLN A 99 6.00 4.15 -16.75
N ARG A 100 6.82 5.19 -16.95
CA ARG A 100 6.72 6.43 -16.19
C ARG A 100 5.36 7.11 -16.41
N VAL A 101 4.89 7.23 -17.66
CA VAL A 101 3.57 7.82 -17.96
C VAL A 101 2.44 7.00 -17.33
N ILE A 102 2.54 5.67 -17.35
CA ILE A 102 1.55 4.80 -16.70
C ILE A 102 1.55 5.01 -15.19
N ILE A 103 2.73 4.96 -14.55
CA ILE A 103 2.88 5.20 -13.11
C ILE A 103 2.35 6.57 -12.73
N GLU A 104 2.72 7.62 -13.48
CA GLU A 104 2.23 8.97 -13.27
C GLU A 104 0.71 8.99 -13.38
N ARG A 105 0.10 8.45 -14.44
CA ARG A 105 -1.36 8.38 -14.56
C ARG A 105 -2.05 7.67 -13.39
N TYR A 106 -1.46 6.59 -12.86
CA TYR A 106 -2.02 5.91 -11.69
C TYR A 106 -1.88 6.71 -10.40
N LEU A 107 -0.84 7.54 -10.30
CA LEU A 107 -0.59 8.41 -9.16
C LEU A 107 -1.30 9.78 -9.28
N ASP A 108 -1.55 10.27 -10.50
CA ASP A 108 -2.13 11.58 -10.80
C ASP A 108 -3.66 11.60 -10.68
N ILE A 109 -4.30 10.42 -10.63
CA ILE A 109 -5.72 10.29 -10.24
C ILE A 109 -5.95 10.77 -8.77
N LEU A 110 -4.90 11.18 -8.04
CA LEU A 110 -4.94 11.68 -6.66
C LEU A 110 -4.66 13.18 -6.45
N MET A 111 -4.43 13.99 -7.50
CA MET A 111 -4.48 15.46 -7.38
C MET A 111 -5.80 16.02 -7.94
#